data_AF-A0A4R6Z4F9-F1
#
_entry.id   AF-A0A4R6Z4F9-F1
#
_cell.length_a   1.000
_cell.length_b   1.000
_cell.length_c   1.000
_cell.angle_alpha   90.00
_cell.angle_beta   90.00
_cell.angle_gamma   90.00
#
_symmetry.space_group_name_H-M   'P 1'
#
loop_
_entity.id
_entity.type
_entity.pdbx_description
1 polymer ?
#
loop_
_entity_poly.entity_id
_entity_poly.type
_entity_poly.pdbx_seq_one_letter_code
_entity_poly.pdbx_strand_id
1 'polypeptide(L)'
;MNTLDLDMLKTRWAAQSRELDEQLELDVDAVRRSLTAHTATALNRQKRSRLRALLFDAIAVAALAAFMIAQRHELAYVLMALPLAGLGLVQFSVDLREWLRLQQLDFGMPLLQLRAEYDVLRARRVQMARCIALLSLLLWLPLVMVVVKALAGVDLLQRLPFSVVASNIALGLVAIPVLDGIFRWFARARPQSATVRRFVDETAGRDWQRASDGLDQQLAFERQLSELGPGAALHQRSGEVLPAPLDQARRRLRWRIDAGLALITLLVLCSGGFNARHGGQLSALLPGIFLHLCGIGWLIGSVWHHDVLARPRTGLQAWAARLAGFNRGRGVLLQSYVVATPLLVLALLQVLGLGLGAVDLARTLGLAIWLGLGTLALLAMGLLWRRWRRQGSAFAAAAIEALSLGSLSRSRALAAAVATDETPAPPQREAA
;
A
#
# COMPACT_ATOMS: atom_id res chain seq x y z
N MET A 1 -68.94 -9.53 -14.56
CA MET A 1 -68.05 -9.07 -13.46
C MET A 1 -68.73 -7.89 -12.81
N ASN A 2 -69.12 -8.00 -11.53
CA ASN A 2 -69.75 -6.91 -10.81
C ASN A 2 -68.72 -5.80 -10.57
N THR A 3 -69.11 -4.55 -10.78
CA THR A 3 -68.29 -3.35 -10.52
C THR A 3 -67.70 -3.32 -9.11
N LEU A 4 -68.40 -3.90 -8.13
CA LEU A 4 -67.96 -4.09 -6.74
C LEU A 4 -66.64 -4.88 -6.59
N ASP A 5 -66.35 -5.82 -7.48
CA ASP A 5 -65.15 -6.68 -7.38
C ASP A 5 -63.88 -5.93 -7.83
N LEU A 6 -64.01 -5.07 -8.85
CA LEU A 6 -62.91 -4.25 -9.38
C LEU A 6 -62.46 -3.19 -8.36
N ASP A 7 -63.39 -2.54 -7.67
CA ASP A 7 -63.08 -1.51 -6.67
C ASP A 7 -62.44 -2.11 -5.42
N MET A 8 -62.82 -3.34 -5.04
CA MET A 8 -62.15 -4.07 -3.97
C MET A 8 -60.69 -4.40 -4.32
N LEU A 9 -60.44 -4.87 -5.56
CA LEU A 9 -59.07 -5.13 -6.04
C LEU A 9 -58.22 -3.86 -6.09
N LYS A 10 -58.77 -2.73 -6.57
CA LYS A 10 -58.08 -1.42 -6.57
C LYS A 10 -57.74 -0.98 -5.14
N THR A 11 -58.67 -1.15 -4.20
CA THR A 11 -58.46 -0.77 -2.80
C THR A 11 -57.37 -1.61 -2.14
N ARG A 12 -57.36 -2.93 -2.38
CA ARG A 12 -56.31 -3.83 -1.88
C ARG A 12 -54.95 -3.52 -2.50
N TRP A 13 -54.90 -3.28 -3.80
CA TRP A 13 -53.68 -2.88 -4.50
C TRP A 13 -53.12 -1.57 -3.95
N ALA A 14 -53.96 -0.55 -3.71
CA ALA A 14 -53.56 0.72 -3.13
C ALA A 14 -53.12 0.61 -1.66
N ALA A 15 -53.68 -0.31 -0.88
CA ALA A 15 -53.22 -0.58 0.49
C ALA A 15 -51.85 -1.27 0.49
N GLN A 16 -51.68 -2.30 -0.34
CA GLN A 16 -50.41 -3.03 -0.46
C GLN A 16 -49.28 -2.14 -1.01
N SER A 17 -49.58 -1.25 -1.96
CA SER A 17 -48.60 -0.27 -2.47
C SER A 17 -48.13 0.66 -1.35
N ARG A 18 -49.04 1.15 -0.51
CA ARG A 18 -48.69 2.02 0.64
C ARG A 18 -47.83 1.29 1.66
N GLU A 19 -48.16 0.05 1.98
CA GLU A 19 -47.36 -0.76 2.91
C GLU A 19 -45.94 -1.03 2.37
N LEU A 20 -45.81 -1.30 1.06
CA LEU A 20 -44.51 -1.44 0.41
C LEU A 20 -43.71 -0.13 0.43
N ASP A 21 -44.35 1.00 0.16
CA ASP A 21 -43.70 2.32 0.20
C ASP A 21 -43.23 2.65 1.62
N GLU A 22 -44.03 2.38 2.65
CA GLU A 22 -43.66 2.56 4.06
C GLU A 22 -42.48 1.65 4.47
N GLN A 23 -42.49 0.37 4.06
CA GLN A 23 -41.38 -0.56 4.32
C GLN A 23 -40.09 -0.10 3.62
N LEU A 24 -40.19 0.37 2.37
CA LEU A 24 -39.06 0.89 1.61
C LEU A 24 -38.47 2.15 2.24
N GLU A 25 -39.30 3.07 2.72
CA GLU A 25 -38.85 4.27 3.43
C GLU A 25 -38.09 3.92 4.73
N LEU A 26 -38.65 2.99 5.53
CA LEU A 26 -38.01 2.51 6.75
C LEU A 26 -36.63 1.87 6.47
N ASP A 27 -36.53 1.11 5.38
CA ASP A 27 -35.28 0.49 4.96
C ASP A 27 -34.26 1.52 4.46
N VAL A 28 -34.68 2.55 3.72
CA VAL A 28 -33.79 3.64 3.28
C VAL A 28 -33.20 4.38 4.47
N ASP A 29 -34.02 4.74 5.45
CA ASP A 29 -33.55 5.45 6.65
C ASP A 29 -32.67 4.56 7.54
N ALA A 30 -32.95 3.26 7.61
CA ALA A 30 -32.06 2.31 8.27
C ALA A 30 -30.70 2.23 7.57
N VAL A 31 -30.68 2.18 6.24
CA VAL A 31 -29.46 2.15 5.43
C VAL A 31 -28.68 3.47 5.54
N ARG A 32 -29.35 4.62 5.49
CA ARG A 32 -28.74 5.94 5.68
C ARG A 32 -28.11 6.05 7.07
N ARG A 33 -28.84 5.70 8.13
CA ARG A 33 -28.31 5.67 9.51
C ARG A 33 -27.12 4.74 9.64
N SER A 34 -27.18 3.55 9.04
CA SER A 34 -26.08 2.58 9.03
C SER A 34 -24.82 3.14 8.34
N LEU A 35 -24.99 3.80 7.18
CA LEU A 35 -23.89 4.48 6.48
C LEU A 35 -23.30 5.62 7.30
N THR A 36 -24.14 6.49 7.85
CA THR A 36 -23.69 7.61 8.68
C THR A 36 -22.96 7.11 9.93
N ALA A 37 -23.50 6.09 10.61
CA ALA A 37 -22.85 5.48 11.77
C ALA A 37 -21.51 4.83 11.40
N HIS A 38 -21.41 4.19 10.23
CA HIS A 38 -20.17 3.60 9.75
C HIS A 38 -19.11 4.68 9.48
N THR A 39 -19.47 5.74 8.76
CA THR A 39 -18.61 6.88 8.46
C THR A 39 -18.17 7.60 9.73
N ALA A 40 -19.10 7.84 10.66
CA ALA A 40 -18.80 8.44 11.96
C ALA A 40 -17.86 7.57 12.79
N THR A 41 -18.06 6.25 12.81
CA THR A 41 -17.15 5.31 13.49
C THR A 41 -15.76 5.31 12.88
N ALA A 42 -15.66 5.34 11.54
CA ALA A 42 -14.38 5.42 10.83
C ALA A 42 -13.62 6.71 11.16
N LEU A 43 -14.31 7.85 11.11
CA LEU A 43 -13.74 9.15 11.46
C LEU A 43 -13.38 9.26 12.95
N ASN A 44 -14.20 8.74 13.86
CA ASN A 44 -13.87 8.70 15.28
C ASN A 44 -12.67 7.80 15.57
N ARG A 45 -12.56 6.65 14.91
CA ARG A 45 -11.34 5.83 14.98
C ARG A 45 -10.14 6.60 14.48
N GLN A 46 -10.28 7.36 13.40
CA GLN A 46 -9.22 8.22 12.87
C GLN A 46 -8.84 9.34 13.85
N LYS A 47 -9.80 10.03 14.48
CA LYS A 47 -9.55 11.01 15.56
C LYS A 47 -8.72 10.40 16.69
N ARG A 48 -9.10 9.21 17.16
CA ARG A 48 -8.36 8.48 18.21
C ARG A 48 -6.97 8.03 17.73
N SER A 49 -6.85 7.59 16.49
CA SER A 49 -5.57 7.21 15.89
C SER A 49 -4.62 8.41 15.81
N ARG A 50 -5.14 9.58 15.39
CA ARG A 50 -4.40 10.85 15.35
C ARG A 50 -3.98 11.32 16.73
N LEU A 51 -4.86 11.20 17.73
CA LEU A 51 -4.50 11.52 19.11
C LEU A 51 -3.34 10.64 19.61
N ARG A 52 -3.37 9.33 19.33
CA ARG A 52 -2.26 8.43 19.70
C ARG A 52 -0.96 8.78 18.97
N ALA A 53 -1.04 9.13 17.68
CA ALA A 53 0.13 9.58 16.92
C ALA A 53 0.71 10.88 17.51
N LEU A 54 -0.13 11.84 17.86
CA LEU A 54 0.27 13.10 18.49
C LEU A 54 0.96 12.90 19.84
N LEU A 55 0.41 12.01 20.68
CA LEU A 55 1.04 11.63 21.95
C LEU A 55 2.40 10.97 21.72
N PHE A 56 2.49 10.07 20.75
CA PHE A 56 3.76 9.44 20.38
C PHE A 56 4.78 10.47 19.88
N ASP A 57 4.38 11.40 19.02
CA ASP A 57 5.25 12.45 18.50
C ASP A 57 5.73 13.39 19.61
N ALA A 58 4.86 13.74 20.57
CA ALA A 58 5.24 14.52 21.74
C ALA A 58 6.30 13.80 22.59
N ILE A 59 6.11 12.50 22.85
CA ILE A 59 7.08 11.67 23.59
C ILE A 59 8.40 11.58 22.83
N ALA A 60 8.35 11.37 21.52
CA ALA A 60 9.55 11.26 20.67
C ALA A 60 10.35 12.57 20.66
N VAL A 61 9.69 13.72 20.51
CA VAL A 61 10.34 15.04 20.58
C VAL A 61 10.94 15.30 21.96
N ALA A 62 10.22 14.99 23.03
CA ALA A 62 10.73 15.14 24.40
C ALA A 62 11.93 14.22 24.67
N ALA A 63 11.90 12.97 24.19
CA ALA A 63 13.00 12.03 24.30
C ALA A 63 14.24 12.51 23.52
N LEU A 64 14.07 13.06 22.31
CA LEU A 64 15.16 13.67 21.55
C LEU A 64 15.74 14.90 22.25
N ALA A 65 14.90 15.75 22.83
CA ALA A 65 15.36 16.90 23.62
C ALA A 65 16.17 16.47 24.84
N ALA A 66 15.68 15.49 25.60
CA ALA A 66 16.40 14.92 26.73
C ALA A 66 17.74 14.29 26.31
N PHE A 67 17.75 13.56 25.19
CA PHE A 67 18.98 12.99 24.63
C PHE A 67 20.00 14.07 24.26
N MET A 68 19.58 15.16 23.60
CA MET A 68 20.46 16.27 23.24
C MET A 68 21.05 16.95 24.48
N ILE A 69 20.29 17.10 25.56
CA ILE A 69 20.78 17.65 26.84
C ILE A 69 21.82 16.71 27.46
N ALA A 70 21.53 15.40 27.48
CA ALA A 70 22.45 14.39 28.02
C ALA A 70 23.75 14.28 27.22
N GLN A 71 23.69 14.44 25.90
CA GLN A 71 24.82 14.34 24.98
C GLN A 71 25.42 15.70 24.59
N ARG A 72 25.18 16.76 25.37
CA ARG A 72 25.65 18.13 25.06
C ARG A 72 27.16 18.26 24.88
N HIS A 73 27.95 17.33 25.43
CA HIS A 73 29.41 17.29 25.29
C HIS A 73 29.87 16.54 24.03
N GLU A 74 29.00 15.75 23.40
CA GLU A 74 29.27 15.01 22.16
C GLU A 74 28.54 15.67 20.98
N LEU A 75 29.08 16.79 20.48
CA LEU A 75 28.44 17.63 19.45
C LEU A 75 27.98 16.85 18.20
N ALA A 76 28.69 15.79 17.82
CA ALA A 76 28.32 14.96 16.67
C ALA A 76 26.92 14.32 16.85
N TYR A 77 26.61 13.80 18.03
CA TYR A 77 25.30 13.21 18.34
C TYR A 77 24.20 14.26 18.43
N VAL A 78 24.51 15.45 18.95
CA VAL A 78 23.56 16.58 18.98
C VAL A 78 23.23 17.02 17.55
N LEU A 79 24.22 17.15 16.67
CA LEU A 79 24.02 17.49 15.25
C LEU A 79 23.21 16.44 14.49
N MET A 80 23.34 15.15 14.84
CA MET A 80 22.52 14.07 14.27
C MET A 80 21.09 14.06 14.81
N ALA A 81 20.90 14.37 16.09
CA ALA A 81 19.59 14.43 16.72
C ALA A 81 18.78 15.67 16.30
N LEU A 82 19.44 16.80 16.01
CA LEU A 82 18.82 18.06 15.64
C LEU A 82 17.84 17.96 14.45
N PRO A 83 18.22 17.41 13.27
CA PRO A 83 17.27 17.27 12.15
C PRO A 83 16.13 16.29 12.46
N LEU A 84 16.37 15.27 13.29
CA LEU A 84 15.31 14.36 13.75
C LEU A 84 14.30 15.09 14.64
N ALA A 85 14.78 15.92 15.57
CA ALA A 85 13.94 16.74 16.44
C ALA A 85 13.15 17.78 15.62
N GLY A 86 13.80 18.42 14.64
CA GLY A 86 13.15 19.34 13.70
C GLY A 86 12.03 18.66 12.91
N LEU A 87 12.28 17.48 12.33
CA LEU A 87 11.26 16.70 11.65
C LEU A 87 10.11 16.30 12.59
N GLY A 88 10.44 15.85 13.81
CA GLY A 88 9.45 15.49 14.83
C GLY A 88 8.56 16.66 15.23
N LEU A 89 9.12 17.86 15.40
CA LEU A 89 8.35 19.08 15.70
C LEU A 89 7.43 19.50 14.56
N VAL A 90 7.90 19.43 13.30
CA VAL A 90 7.07 19.71 12.13
C VAL A 90 5.93 18.69 12.04
N GLN A 91 6.21 17.41 12.26
CA GLN A 91 5.20 16.35 12.28
C GLN A 91 4.16 16.56 13.38
N PHE A 92 4.61 16.79 14.61
CA PHE A 92 3.73 17.09 15.74
C PHE A 92 2.81 18.29 15.44
N SER A 93 3.37 19.37 14.87
CA SER A 93 2.61 20.58 14.52
C SER A 93 1.55 20.34 13.45
N VAL A 94 1.87 19.52 12.43
CA VAL A 94 0.91 19.14 11.37
C VAL A 94 -0.19 18.25 11.96
N ASP A 95 0.17 17.22 12.72
CA ASP A 95 -0.78 16.27 13.30
C ASP A 95 -1.70 16.96 14.34
N LEU A 96 -1.20 17.95 15.10
CA LEU A 96 -2.02 18.77 15.99
C LEU A 96 -3.06 19.60 15.22
N ARG A 97 -2.64 20.28 14.14
CA ARG A 97 -3.56 21.05 13.29
C ARG A 97 -4.60 20.16 12.61
N GLU A 98 -4.20 18.99 12.13
CA GLU A 98 -5.11 17.99 11.55
C GLU A 98 -6.11 17.49 12.59
N TRP A 99 -5.64 17.17 13.80
CA TRP A 99 -6.51 16.70 14.88
C TRP A 99 -7.53 17.76 15.29
N LEU A 100 -7.12 19.02 15.47
CA LEU A 100 -8.02 20.13 15.80
C LEU A 100 -9.10 20.34 14.72
N ARG A 101 -8.71 20.28 13.43
CA ARG A 101 -9.67 20.35 12.32
C ARG A 101 -10.64 19.18 12.29
N LEU A 102 -10.14 17.96 12.54
CA LEU A 102 -11.01 16.79 12.65
C LEU A 102 -12.01 16.92 13.81
N GLN A 103 -11.63 17.56 14.93
CA GLN A 103 -12.56 17.82 16.05
C GLN A 103 -13.69 18.77 15.65
N GLN A 104 -13.40 19.74 14.78
CA GLN A 104 -14.37 20.72 14.28
C GLN A 104 -15.28 20.19 13.17
N LEU A 105 -15.04 18.99 12.63
CA LEU A 105 -15.92 18.40 11.62
C LEU A 105 -17.27 18.03 12.25
N ASP A 106 -18.31 18.77 11.85
CA ASP A 106 -19.70 18.49 12.14
C ASP A 106 -20.32 17.56 11.08
N PHE A 107 -20.98 16.49 11.54
CA PHE A 107 -21.69 15.54 10.69
C PHE A 107 -23.04 16.06 10.21
N GLY A 108 -23.56 17.16 10.79
CA GLY A 108 -24.74 17.86 10.31
C GLY A 108 -24.52 18.67 9.03
N MET A 109 -23.27 18.86 8.60
CA MET A 109 -22.95 19.60 7.38
C MET A 109 -23.36 18.84 6.11
N PRO A 110 -23.65 19.55 5.00
CA PRO A 110 -23.87 18.93 3.70
C PRO A 110 -22.72 17.98 3.31
N LEU A 111 -23.06 16.77 2.83
CA LEU A 111 -22.10 15.70 2.56
C LEU A 111 -20.97 16.10 1.58
N LEU A 112 -21.27 16.99 0.62
CA LEU A 112 -20.28 17.54 -0.31
C LEU A 112 -19.28 18.47 0.37
N GLN A 113 -19.72 19.27 1.36
CA GLN A 113 -18.83 20.14 2.13
C GLN A 113 -17.93 19.31 3.05
N LEU A 114 -18.51 18.30 3.73
CA LEU A 114 -17.75 17.36 4.54
C LEU A 114 -16.68 16.64 3.70
N ARG A 115 -17.00 16.26 2.47
CA ARG A 115 -16.05 15.65 1.55
C ARG A 115 -14.93 16.61 1.14
N ALA A 116 -15.27 17.85 0.80
CA ALA A 116 -14.27 18.86 0.42
C ALA A 116 -13.26 19.13 1.53
N GLU A 117 -13.73 19.33 2.77
CA GLU A 117 -12.88 19.52 3.95
C GLU A 117 -11.98 18.30 4.20
N TYR A 118 -12.55 17.10 4.05
CA TYR A 118 -11.82 15.85 4.20
C TYR A 118 -10.71 15.68 3.14
N ASP A 119 -10.98 16.03 1.89
CA ASP A 119 -9.99 15.96 0.81
C ASP A 119 -8.85 16.97 1.00
N VAL A 120 -9.11 18.14 1.59
CA VAL A 120 -8.05 19.11 1.97
C VAL A 120 -7.13 18.52 3.06
N LEU A 121 -7.70 17.89 4.08
CA LEU A 121 -6.91 17.21 5.13
C LEU A 121 -6.06 16.08 4.55
N ARG A 122 -6.66 15.25 3.68
CA ARG A 122 -5.97 14.17 2.98
C ARG A 122 -4.80 14.67 2.14
N ALA A 123 -4.98 15.74 1.37
CA ALA A 123 -3.92 16.29 0.52
C ALA A 123 -2.70 16.74 1.35
N ARG A 124 -2.93 17.36 2.51
CA ARG A 124 -1.85 17.72 3.45
C ARG A 124 -1.15 16.49 3.99
N ARG A 125 -1.89 15.44 4.34
CA ARG A 125 -1.32 14.20 4.84
C ARG A 125 -0.43 13.52 3.81
N VAL A 126 -0.89 13.47 2.55
CA VAL A 126 -0.11 12.93 1.43
C VAL A 126 1.20 13.69 1.27
N GLN A 127 1.16 15.02 1.32
CA GLN A 127 2.36 15.84 1.21
C GLN A 127 3.32 15.56 2.37
N MET A 128 2.80 15.43 3.58
CA MET A 128 3.63 15.10 4.75
C MET A 128 4.23 13.69 4.67
N ALA A 129 3.45 12.70 4.25
CA ALA A 129 3.94 11.34 4.02
C ALA A 129 5.04 11.31 2.96
N ARG A 130 4.90 12.10 1.88
CA ARG A 130 5.96 12.27 0.87
C ARG A 130 7.22 12.89 1.47
N CYS A 131 7.09 13.96 2.26
CA CYS A 131 8.23 14.59 2.93
C CYS A 131 8.95 13.62 3.86
N ILE A 132 8.22 12.90 4.72
CA ILE A 132 8.78 11.89 5.62
C ILE A 132 9.46 10.77 4.81
N ALA A 133 8.83 10.27 3.76
CA ALA A 133 9.42 9.22 2.92
C ALA A 133 10.74 9.67 2.28
N LEU A 134 10.80 10.89 1.73
CA LEU A 134 12.02 11.44 1.15
C LEU A 134 13.12 11.64 2.20
N LEU A 135 12.78 12.21 3.37
CA LEU A 135 13.74 12.46 4.44
C LEU A 135 14.17 11.18 5.17
N SER A 136 13.35 10.13 5.17
CA SER A 136 13.67 8.86 5.83
C SER A 136 14.97 8.26 5.31
N LEU A 137 15.24 8.38 4.00
CA LEU A 137 16.48 7.88 3.39
C LEU A 137 17.73 8.63 3.84
N LEU A 138 17.59 9.90 4.20
CA LEU A 138 18.68 10.71 4.74
C LEU A 138 18.83 10.51 6.25
N LEU A 139 17.71 10.40 6.96
CA LEU A 139 17.66 10.46 8.42
C LEU A 139 17.65 9.09 9.11
N TRP A 140 17.51 7.97 8.39
CA TRP A 140 17.49 6.65 9.03
C TRP A 140 18.80 6.32 9.77
N LEU A 141 19.96 6.67 9.20
CA LEU A 141 21.25 6.39 9.85
C LEU A 141 21.47 7.25 11.10
N PRO A 142 21.26 8.60 11.06
CA PRO A 142 21.19 9.42 12.26
C PRO A 142 20.23 8.87 13.32
N LEU A 143 19.04 8.42 12.91
CA LEU A 143 18.06 7.83 13.82
C LEU A 143 18.60 6.57 14.51
N VAL A 144 19.19 5.64 13.76
CA VAL A 144 19.80 4.42 14.32
C VAL A 144 20.94 4.77 15.28
N MET A 145 21.82 5.71 14.91
CA MET A 145 22.92 6.15 15.76
C MET A 145 22.44 6.73 17.09
N VAL A 146 21.45 7.63 17.04
CA VAL A 146 20.85 8.24 18.23
C VAL A 146 20.15 7.19 19.09
N VAL A 147 19.33 6.31 18.51
CA VAL A 147 18.60 5.28 19.24
C VAL A 147 19.54 4.29 19.92
N VAL A 148 20.58 3.82 19.23
CA VAL A 148 21.55 2.86 19.80
C VAL A 148 22.39 3.50 20.89
N LYS A 149 22.84 4.75 20.71
CA LYS A 149 23.56 5.50 21.76
C LYS A 149 22.65 5.74 22.98
N ALA A 150 21.38 6.09 22.76
CA ALA A 150 20.42 6.37 23.82
C ALA A 150 20.05 5.11 24.64
N LEU A 151 19.77 4.00 23.97
CA LEU A 151 19.26 2.78 24.61
C LEU A 151 20.37 1.85 25.13
N ALA A 152 21.48 1.75 24.41
CA ALA A 152 22.55 0.80 24.72
C ALA A 152 23.85 1.48 25.19
N GLY A 153 23.94 2.81 25.13
CA GLY A 153 25.18 3.54 25.42
C GLY A 153 26.30 3.30 24.40
N VAL A 154 26.01 2.57 23.31
CA VAL A 154 27.02 2.16 22.32
C VAL A 154 27.33 3.31 21.38
N ASP A 155 28.59 3.71 21.32
CA ASP A 155 29.08 4.69 20.36
C ASP A 155 29.28 4.04 18.98
N LEU A 156 28.23 4.11 18.14
CA LEU A 156 28.29 3.65 16.76
C LEU A 156 29.16 4.52 15.86
N LEU A 157 29.35 5.80 16.20
CA LEU A 157 30.18 6.72 15.44
C LEU A 157 31.65 6.27 15.45
N GLN A 158 32.11 5.75 16.59
CA GLN A 158 33.46 5.18 16.72
C GLN A 158 33.60 3.80 16.07
N ARG A 159 32.51 3.02 15.99
CA ARG A 159 32.54 1.65 15.46
C ARG A 159 32.33 1.55 13.96
N LEU A 160 31.60 2.50 13.38
CA LEU A 160 31.31 2.53 11.95
C LEU A 160 32.44 3.23 11.19
N PRO A 161 32.93 2.68 10.07
CA PRO A 161 33.85 3.39 9.20
C PRO A 161 33.23 4.70 8.71
N PHE A 162 34.01 5.79 8.71
CA PHE A 162 33.55 7.10 8.21
C PHE A 162 32.98 7.02 6.79
N SER A 163 33.54 6.15 5.95
CA SER A 163 33.05 5.90 4.58
C SER A 163 31.60 5.43 4.54
N VAL A 164 31.14 4.64 5.52
CA VAL A 164 29.75 4.19 5.63
C VAL A 164 28.84 5.36 5.93
N VAL A 165 29.22 6.20 6.89
CA VAL A 165 28.45 7.39 7.28
C VAL A 165 28.34 8.37 6.12
N ALA A 166 29.48 8.72 5.51
CA ALA A 166 29.55 9.63 4.37
C ALA A 166 28.75 9.12 3.17
N SER A 167 28.87 7.82 2.85
CA SER A 167 28.14 7.22 1.72
C SER A 167 26.63 7.22 1.93
N ASN A 168 26.15 6.96 3.14
CA ASN A 168 24.72 7.01 3.45
C ASN A 168 24.16 8.44 3.38
N ILE A 169 24.90 9.42 3.89
CA ILE A 169 24.51 10.83 3.77
C ILE A 169 24.48 11.25 2.30
N ALA A 170 25.53 10.95 1.53
CA ALA A 170 25.60 11.27 0.11
C ALA A 170 24.46 10.60 -0.68
N LEU A 171 24.20 9.31 -0.40
CA LEU A 171 23.10 8.58 -1.02
C LEU A 171 21.75 9.21 -0.66
N GLY A 172 21.51 9.56 0.60
CA GLY A 172 20.28 10.24 1.03
C GLY A 172 20.07 11.58 0.32
N LEU A 173 21.13 12.40 0.22
CA LEU A 173 21.09 13.70 -0.46
C LEU A 173 20.80 13.57 -1.96
N VAL A 174 21.39 12.58 -2.64
CA VAL A 174 21.15 12.32 -4.06
C VAL A 174 19.77 11.69 -4.29
N ALA A 175 19.32 10.81 -3.39
CA ALA A 175 18.05 10.12 -3.53
C ALA A 175 16.85 11.07 -3.44
N ILE A 176 16.92 12.13 -2.63
CA ILE A 176 15.82 13.10 -2.48
C ILE A 176 15.39 13.72 -3.83
N PRO A 177 16.26 14.42 -4.60
CA PRO A 177 15.85 15.02 -5.87
C PRO A 177 15.50 13.97 -6.93
N VAL A 178 16.15 12.80 -6.93
CA VAL A 178 15.85 11.71 -7.85
C VAL A 178 14.44 11.17 -7.61
N LEU A 179 14.10 10.81 -6.38
CA LEU A 179 12.79 10.31 -6.02
C LEU A 179 11.71 11.39 -6.18
N ASP A 180 12.00 12.62 -5.81
CA ASP A 180 11.08 13.73 -6.02
C ASP A 180 10.78 13.96 -7.51
N GLY A 181 11.80 13.87 -8.37
CA GLY A 181 11.68 13.90 -9.83
C GLY A 181 10.87 12.73 -10.38
N ILE A 182 11.11 11.51 -9.88
CA ILE A 182 10.32 10.31 -10.22
C ILE A 182 8.85 10.51 -9.84
N PHE A 183 8.56 10.99 -8.62
CA PHE A 183 7.19 11.28 -8.19
C PHE A 183 6.51 12.33 -9.07
N ARG A 184 7.22 13.42 -9.42
CA ARG A 184 6.71 14.45 -10.33
C ARG A 184 6.47 13.91 -11.74
N TRP A 185 7.38 13.09 -12.25
CA TRP A 185 7.22 12.44 -13.56
C TRP A 185 6.02 11.50 -13.57
N PHE A 186 5.84 10.66 -12.55
CA PHE A 186 4.67 9.80 -12.43
C PHE A 186 3.36 10.59 -12.32
N ALA A 187 3.35 11.68 -11.56
CA ALA A 187 2.19 12.56 -11.45
C ALA A 187 1.81 13.21 -12.80
N ARG A 188 2.82 13.65 -13.58
CA ARG A 188 2.62 14.27 -14.91
C ARG A 188 2.27 13.27 -16.00
N ALA A 189 2.90 12.09 -16.01
CA ALA A 189 2.70 11.08 -17.04
C ALA A 189 1.34 10.39 -16.92
N ARG A 190 0.73 10.40 -15.73
CA ARG A 190 -0.50 9.67 -15.44
C ARG A 190 -1.46 10.44 -14.52
N PRO A 191 -1.85 11.68 -14.85
CA PRO A 191 -2.67 12.54 -13.99
C PRO A 191 -4.04 11.92 -13.68
N GLN A 192 -4.56 11.08 -14.58
CA GLN A 192 -5.85 10.41 -14.44
C GLN A 192 -5.77 8.95 -13.97
N SER A 193 -4.56 8.43 -13.66
CA SER A 193 -4.47 7.04 -13.24
C SER A 193 -5.01 6.86 -11.82
N ALA A 194 -6.20 6.26 -11.73
CA ALA A 194 -6.82 5.85 -10.47
C ALA A 194 -5.87 5.02 -9.59
N THR A 195 -4.97 4.27 -10.21
CA THR A 195 -3.91 3.50 -9.54
C THR A 195 -2.92 4.38 -8.79
N VAL A 196 -2.38 5.41 -9.45
CA VAL A 196 -1.39 6.31 -8.83
C VAL A 196 -2.03 7.08 -7.69
N ARG A 197 -3.24 7.59 -7.91
CA ARG A 197 -4.00 8.29 -6.88
C ARG A 197 -4.23 7.38 -5.67
N ARG A 198 -4.69 6.13 -5.88
CA ARG A 198 -4.85 5.15 -4.80
C ARG A 198 -3.56 4.78 -4.09
N PHE A 199 -2.44 4.62 -4.79
CA PHE A 199 -1.16 4.36 -4.13
C PHE A 199 -0.76 5.52 -3.20
N VAL A 200 -0.96 6.74 -3.69
CA VAL A 200 -0.80 7.96 -2.88
C VAL A 200 -1.79 7.99 -1.70
N ASP A 201 -3.00 7.48 -1.87
CA ASP A 201 -4.00 7.41 -0.81
C ASP A 201 -3.69 6.35 0.25
N GLU A 202 -3.18 5.20 -0.17
CA GLU A 202 -2.75 4.12 0.71
C GLU A 202 -1.56 4.55 1.58
N THR A 203 -0.64 5.34 1.00
CA THR A 203 0.47 5.94 1.75
C THR A 203 0.01 7.00 2.76
N ALA A 204 -1.13 7.67 2.54
CA ALA A 204 -1.75 8.53 3.56
C ALA A 204 -2.30 7.75 4.76
N GLY A 205 -2.62 6.47 4.57
CA GLY A 205 -2.95 5.49 5.60
C GLY A 205 -4.34 4.88 5.44
N ARG A 206 -4.47 3.59 5.81
CA ARG A 206 -5.71 2.80 5.66
C ARG A 206 -6.94 3.41 6.33
N ASP A 207 -6.77 4.15 7.43
CA ASP A 207 -7.89 4.80 8.10
C ASP A 207 -8.49 5.94 7.27
N TRP A 208 -7.65 6.70 6.56
CA TRP A 208 -8.12 7.77 5.68
C TRP A 208 -8.91 7.20 4.50
N GLN A 209 -8.42 6.11 3.92
CA GLN A 209 -9.12 5.46 2.83
C GLN A 209 -10.49 4.93 3.27
N ARG A 210 -10.61 4.39 4.49
CA ARG A 210 -11.90 3.88 4.99
C ARG A 210 -12.93 4.97 5.22
N ALA A 211 -12.54 6.11 5.77
CA ALA A 211 -13.45 7.24 5.93
C ALA A 211 -13.81 7.87 4.56
N SER A 212 -12.85 7.96 3.62
CA SER A 212 -13.13 8.35 2.22
C SER A 212 -14.15 7.41 1.57
N ASP A 213 -13.93 6.10 1.68
CA ASP A 213 -14.81 5.08 1.11
C ASP A 213 -16.22 5.15 1.73
N GLY A 214 -16.33 5.37 3.05
CA GLY A 214 -17.63 5.53 3.72
C GLY A 214 -18.40 6.75 3.22
N LEU A 215 -17.72 7.88 3.00
CA LEU A 215 -18.31 9.08 2.40
C LEU A 215 -18.72 8.85 0.94
N ASP A 216 -17.87 8.16 0.16
CA ASP A 216 -18.15 7.85 -1.25
C ASP A 216 -19.34 6.89 -1.37
N GLN A 217 -19.45 5.91 -0.48
CA GLN A 217 -20.61 5.00 -0.39
C GLN A 217 -21.89 5.75 -0.04
N GLN A 218 -21.82 6.68 0.91
CA GLN A 218 -22.98 7.49 1.28
C GLN A 218 -23.41 8.38 0.10
N LEU A 219 -22.47 9.05 -0.58
CA LEU A 219 -22.75 9.85 -1.77
C LEU A 219 -23.34 9.02 -2.91
N ALA A 220 -22.79 7.82 -3.16
CA ALA A 220 -23.29 6.93 -4.20
C ALA A 220 -24.72 6.47 -3.90
N PHE A 221 -25.01 6.12 -2.65
CA PHE A 221 -26.35 5.73 -2.22
C PHE A 221 -27.35 6.87 -2.38
N GLU A 222 -27.02 8.10 -1.95
CA GLU A 222 -27.92 9.25 -2.13
C GLU A 222 -28.18 9.56 -3.60
N ARG A 223 -27.17 9.42 -4.47
CA ARG A 223 -27.35 9.57 -5.93
C ARG A 223 -28.26 8.49 -6.50
N GLN A 224 -28.03 7.22 -6.17
CA GLN A 224 -28.86 6.10 -6.60
C GLN A 224 -30.31 6.26 -6.12
N LEU A 225 -30.51 6.71 -4.88
CA LEU A 225 -31.83 6.99 -4.33
C LEU A 225 -32.54 8.08 -5.16
N SER A 226 -31.83 9.15 -5.54
CA SER A 226 -32.39 10.23 -6.38
C SER A 226 -32.64 9.83 -7.84
N GLU A 227 -31.83 8.92 -8.40
CA GLU A 227 -31.89 8.54 -9.82
C GLU A 227 -32.82 7.35 -10.08
N LEU A 228 -32.84 6.35 -9.18
CA LEU A 228 -33.48 5.04 -9.39
C LEU A 228 -34.66 4.79 -8.43
N GLY A 229 -34.81 5.61 -7.39
CA GLY A 229 -35.77 5.39 -6.32
C GLY A 229 -35.30 4.37 -5.26
N PRO A 230 -36.08 4.21 -4.17
CA PRO A 230 -35.68 3.49 -2.97
C PRO A 230 -35.47 1.98 -3.20
N GLY A 231 -36.43 1.30 -3.86
CA GLY A 231 -36.36 -0.15 -4.07
C GLY A 231 -35.16 -0.59 -4.91
N ALA A 232 -34.87 0.12 -6.01
CA ALA A 232 -33.73 -0.19 -6.88
C ALA A 232 -32.39 0.06 -6.18
N ALA A 233 -32.26 1.14 -5.42
CA ALA A 233 -31.04 1.46 -4.65
C ALA A 233 -30.76 0.41 -3.55
N LEU A 234 -31.80 -0.05 -2.84
CA LEU A 234 -31.69 -1.11 -1.84
C LEU A 234 -31.30 -2.45 -2.47
N HIS A 235 -31.94 -2.82 -3.59
CA HIS A 235 -31.63 -4.06 -4.30
C HIS A 235 -30.17 -4.08 -4.79
N GLN A 236 -29.69 -2.99 -5.38
CA GLN A 236 -28.31 -2.88 -5.87
C GLN A 236 -27.27 -3.07 -4.75
N ARG A 237 -27.58 -2.61 -3.53
CA ARG A 237 -26.68 -2.77 -2.37
C ARG A 237 -26.66 -4.19 -1.82
N SER A 238 -27.79 -4.90 -1.87
CA SER A 238 -27.85 -6.30 -1.43
C SER A 238 -26.94 -7.23 -2.27
N GLY A 239 -26.71 -6.88 -3.54
CA GLY A 239 -25.81 -7.59 -4.45
C GLY A 239 -24.30 -7.40 -4.16
N GLU A 240 -23.91 -6.62 -3.15
CA GLU A 240 -22.49 -6.41 -2.82
C GLU A 240 -21.84 -7.57 -2.03
N VAL A 241 -22.63 -8.55 -1.58
CA VAL A 241 -22.13 -9.70 -0.82
C VAL A 241 -21.53 -10.75 -1.76
N LEU A 242 -20.25 -11.04 -1.60
CA LEU A 242 -19.59 -12.15 -2.31
C LEU A 242 -20.30 -13.48 -1.98
N PRO A 243 -20.68 -14.27 -3.00
CA PRO A 243 -21.11 -15.65 -2.79
C PRO A 243 -20.08 -16.43 -1.97
N ALA A 244 -20.54 -17.32 -1.09
CA ALA A 244 -19.69 -18.13 -0.21
C ALA A 244 -18.47 -18.78 -0.89
N PRO A 245 -18.57 -19.41 -2.09
CA PRO A 245 -17.40 -20.00 -2.75
C PRO A 245 -16.35 -18.95 -3.13
N LEU A 246 -16.78 -17.77 -3.58
CA LEU A 246 -15.89 -16.67 -3.96
C LEU A 246 -15.23 -16.03 -2.73
N ASP A 247 -15.95 -15.88 -1.61
CA ASP A 247 -15.33 -15.41 -0.36
C ASP A 247 -14.31 -16.42 0.19
N GLN A 248 -14.58 -17.73 0.07
CA GLN A 248 -13.60 -18.76 0.45
C GLN A 248 -12.33 -18.68 -0.42
N ALA A 249 -12.48 -18.54 -1.75
CA ALA A 249 -11.36 -18.37 -2.67
C ALA A 249 -10.53 -17.11 -2.33
N ARG A 250 -11.22 -15.99 -2.04
CA ARG A 250 -10.60 -14.73 -1.58
C ARG A 250 -9.82 -14.92 -0.28
N ARG A 251 -10.38 -15.60 0.73
CA ARG A 251 -9.71 -15.88 2.01
C ARG A 251 -8.45 -16.74 1.82
N ARG A 252 -8.52 -17.80 1.00
CA ARG A 252 -7.36 -18.65 0.67
C ARG A 252 -6.26 -17.85 -0.04
N LEU A 253 -6.63 -17.00 -0.98
CA LEU A 253 -5.69 -16.13 -1.67
C LEU A 253 -5.01 -15.15 -0.72
N ARG A 254 -5.78 -14.54 0.20
CA ARG A 254 -5.26 -13.64 1.22
C ARG A 254 -4.20 -14.30 2.11
N TRP A 255 -4.50 -15.50 2.64
CA TRP A 255 -3.53 -16.26 3.44
C TRP A 255 -2.19 -16.50 2.73
N ARG A 256 -2.22 -16.78 1.42
CA ARG A 256 -0.99 -16.94 0.63
C ARG A 256 -0.21 -15.65 0.48
N ILE A 257 -0.91 -14.53 0.29
CA ILE A 257 -0.28 -13.22 0.21
C ILE A 257 0.35 -12.85 1.55
N ASP A 258 -0.32 -13.15 2.66
CA ASP A 258 0.21 -12.92 4.01
C ASP A 258 1.48 -13.76 4.24
N ALA A 259 1.48 -15.04 3.84
CA ALA A 259 2.67 -15.89 3.89
C ALA A 259 3.82 -15.34 3.01
N GLY A 260 3.51 -14.91 1.79
CA GLY A 260 4.48 -14.27 0.91
C GLY A 260 5.02 -12.95 1.48
N LEU A 261 4.18 -12.15 2.12
CA LEU A 261 4.56 -10.90 2.77
C LEU A 261 5.55 -11.16 3.92
N ALA A 262 5.30 -12.19 4.74
CA ALA A 262 6.21 -12.59 5.81
C ALA A 262 7.58 -13.02 5.25
N LEU A 263 7.59 -13.85 4.21
CA LEU A 263 8.83 -14.30 3.56
C LEU A 263 9.62 -13.12 2.98
N ILE A 264 8.97 -12.23 2.23
CA ILE A 264 9.64 -11.06 1.62
C ILE A 264 10.18 -10.12 2.71
N THR A 265 9.42 -9.91 3.78
CA THR A 265 9.86 -9.08 4.92
C THR A 265 11.13 -9.66 5.53
N LEU A 266 11.19 -10.98 5.74
CA LEU A 266 12.39 -11.66 6.22
C LEU A 266 13.58 -11.45 5.27
N LEU A 267 13.37 -11.60 3.96
CA LEU A 267 14.42 -11.38 2.96
C LEU A 267 14.94 -9.94 2.95
N VAL A 268 14.05 -8.95 3.06
CA VAL A 268 14.41 -7.53 3.14
C VAL A 268 15.23 -7.25 4.41
N LEU A 269 14.84 -7.82 5.55
CA LEU A 269 15.59 -7.71 6.81
C LEU A 269 16.98 -8.37 6.71
N CYS A 270 17.07 -9.58 6.18
CA CYS A 270 18.35 -10.28 5.97
C CYS A 270 19.28 -9.48 5.04
N SER A 271 18.73 -8.94 3.95
CA SER A 271 19.47 -8.07 3.02
C SER A 271 19.93 -6.76 3.69
N GLY A 272 19.08 -6.15 4.52
CA GLY A 272 19.45 -4.97 5.32
C GLY A 272 20.60 -5.27 6.30
N GLY A 273 20.53 -6.40 7.01
CA GLY A 273 21.59 -6.86 7.90
C GLY A 273 22.91 -7.14 7.17
N PHE A 274 22.84 -7.73 5.97
CA PHE A 274 24.01 -7.93 5.10
C PHE A 274 24.67 -6.60 4.73
N ASN A 275 23.87 -5.62 4.29
CA ASN A 275 24.35 -4.29 3.91
C ASN A 275 24.97 -3.54 5.10
N ALA A 276 24.40 -3.68 6.29
CA ALA A 276 24.95 -3.09 7.50
C ALA A 276 26.32 -3.69 7.86
N ARG A 277 26.47 -5.02 7.73
CA ARG A 277 27.72 -5.72 8.05
C ARG A 277 28.85 -5.44 7.04
N HIS A 278 28.52 -5.28 5.76
CA HIS A 278 29.50 -5.12 4.68
C HIS A 278 29.53 -3.68 4.12
N GLY A 279 28.87 -2.74 4.80
CA GLY A 279 28.89 -1.33 4.45
C GLY A 279 30.32 -0.83 4.38
N GLY A 280 30.71 -0.26 3.24
CA GLY A 280 32.07 0.21 2.97
C GLY A 280 32.80 -0.58 1.89
N GLN A 281 32.31 -1.77 1.54
CA GLN A 281 32.80 -2.52 0.37
C GLN A 281 31.85 -2.31 -0.81
N LEU A 282 32.30 -1.61 -1.84
CA LEU A 282 31.46 -1.31 -3.01
C LEU A 282 30.97 -2.58 -3.73
N SER A 283 31.80 -3.64 -3.74
CA SER A 283 31.50 -4.97 -4.27
C SER A 283 30.34 -5.66 -3.55
N ALA A 284 30.15 -5.39 -2.26
CA ALA A 284 29.04 -5.93 -1.46
C ALA A 284 27.80 -5.02 -1.51
N LEU A 285 28.05 -3.71 -1.43
CA LEU A 285 27.01 -2.70 -1.24
C LEU A 285 26.09 -2.58 -2.47
N LEU A 286 26.64 -2.54 -3.69
CA LEU A 286 25.83 -2.38 -4.90
C LEU A 286 24.86 -3.57 -5.13
N PRO A 287 25.31 -4.84 -5.12
CA PRO A 287 24.43 -6.01 -5.19
C PRO A 287 23.40 -6.07 -4.06
N GLY A 288 23.83 -5.79 -2.84
CA GLY A 288 22.97 -5.83 -1.67
C GLY A 288 21.87 -4.77 -1.73
N ILE A 289 22.18 -3.53 -2.14
CA ILE A 289 21.18 -2.48 -2.38
C ILE A 289 20.23 -2.88 -3.51
N PHE A 290 20.75 -3.42 -4.61
CA PHE A 290 19.91 -3.82 -5.74
C PHE A 290 18.88 -4.89 -5.35
N LEU A 291 19.30 -5.95 -4.66
CA LEU A 291 18.39 -6.97 -4.14
C LEU A 291 17.41 -6.40 -3.13
N HIS A 292 17.86 -5.49 -2.26
CA HIS A 292 17.01 -4.84 -1.27
C HIS A 292 15.87 -4.05 -1.93
N LEU A 293 16.19 -3.24 -2.95
CA LEU A 293 15.20 -2.47 -3.70
C LEU A 293 14.20 -3.37 -4.43
N CYS A 294 14.65 -4.49 -4.99
CA CYS A 294 13.75 -5.49 -5.57
C CYS A 294 12.83 -6.13 -4.52
N GLY A 295 13.38 -6.47 -3.34
CA GLY A 295 12.60 -6.96 -2.21
C GLY A 295 11.53 -5.96 -1.76
N ILE A 296 11.88 -4.67 -1.65
CA ILE A 296 10.93 -3.60 -1.32
C ILE A 296 9.84 -3.47 -2.38
N GLY A 297 10.19 -3.46 -3.67
CA GLY A 297 9.19 -3.37 -4.74
C GLY A 297 8.20 -4.55 -4.70
N TRP A 298 8.69 -5.76 -4.40
CA TRP A 298 7.84 -6.94 -4.25
C TRP A 298 6.98 -6.87 -2.97
N LEU A 299 7.53 -6.34 -1.88
CA LEU A 299 6.79 -6.09 -0.63
C LEU A 299 5.62 -5.14 -0.88
N ILE A 300 5.88 -4.00 -1.52
CA ILE A 300 4.86 -2.99 -1.87
C ILE A 300 3.77 -3.62 -2.74
N GLY A 301 4.15 -4.37 -3.78
CA GLY A 301 3.18 -5.07 -4.64
C GLY A 301 2.32 -6.07 -3.87
N SER A 302 2.86 -6.72 -2.85
CA SER A 302 2.13 -7.72 -2.03
C SER A 302 1.20 -7.06 -1.00
N VAL A 303 1.64 -5.97 -0.35
CA VAL A 303 0.78 -5.16 0.53
C VAL A 303 -0.41 -4.62 -0.25
N TRP A 304 -0.17 -4.12 -1.45
CA TRP A 304 -1.22 -3.58 -2.29
C TRP A 304 -2.20 -4.67 -2.77
N HIS A 305 -1.70 -5.87 -3.10
CA HIS A 305 -2.60 -7.01 -3.41
C HIS A 305 -3.49 -7.37 -2.24
N HIS A 306 -2.91 -7.42 -1.04
CA HIS A 306 -3.66 -7.70 0.18
C HIS A 306 -4.78 -6.67 0.40
N ASP A 307 -4.52 -5.38 0.15
CA ASP A 307 -5.53 -4.33 0.29
C ASP A 307 -6.63 -4.43 -0.77
N VAL A 308 -6.28 -4.67 -2.03
CA VAL A 308 -7.27 -4.84 -3.12
C VAL A 308 -8.21 -6.04 -2.86
N LEU A 309 -7.72 -7.08 -2.17
CA LEU A 309 -8.50 -8.25 -1.74
C LEU A 309 -9.34 -8.03 -0.47
N ALA A 310 -9.29 -6.84 0.14
CA ALA A 310 -10.30 -6.45 1.10
C ALA A 310 -11.69 -6.54 0.45
N ARG A 311 -12.72 -6.75 1.28
CA ARG A 311 -14.09 -7.00 0.82
C ARG A 311 -14.54 -5.93 -0.20
N PRO A 312 -15.34 -6.31 -1.23
CA PRO A 312 -15.94 -5.37 -2.16
C PRO A 312 -16.76 -4.33 -1.38
N ARG A 313 -16.67 -3.08 -1.82
CA ARG A 313 -17.28 -1.90 -1.17
C ARG A 313 -18.12 -1.05 -2.12
N THR A 314 -18.04 -1.31 -3.42
CA THR A 314 -18.58 -0.47 -4.49
C THR A 314 -19.20 -1.35 -5.58
N GLY A 315 -19.83 -2.45 -5.19
CA GLY A 315 -20.25 -3.52 -6.08
C GLY A 315 -19.16 -4.53 -6.46
N LEU A 316 -19.61 -5.73 -6.83
CA LEU A 316 -18.78 -6.85 -7.24
C LEU A 316 -18.02 -6.57 -8.55
N GLN A 317 -18.68 -5.96 -9.54
CA GLN A 317 -18.06 -5.64 -10.83
C GLN A 317 -16.94 -4.60 -10.72
N ALA A 318 -17.15 -3.52 -9.95
CA ALA A 318 -16.10 -2.52 -9.73
C ALA A 318 -14.92 -3.11 -8.95
N TRP A 319 -15.19 -4.02 -8.01
CA TRP A 319 -14.16 -4.76 -7.30
C TRP A 319 -13.37 -5.70 -8.23
N ALA A 320 -14.04 -6.44 -9.12
CA ALA A 320 -13.40 -7.28 -10.13
C ALA A 320 -12.55 -6.45 -11.11
N ALA A 321 -13.06 -5.31 -11.58
CA ALA A 321 -12.31 -4.38 -12.42
C ALA A 321 -11.06 -3.83 -11.70
N ARG A 322 -11.18 -3.51 -10.40
CA ARG A 322 -10.04 -3.11 -9.56
C ARG A 322 -9.01 -4.22 -9.44
N LEU A 323 -9.45 -5.45 -9.17
CA LEU A 323 -8.58 -6.62 -9.06
C LEU A 323 -7.87 -6.91 -10.40
N ALA A 324 -8.57 -6.80 -11.52
CA ALA A 324 -8.01 -6.93 -12.87
C ALA A 324 -6.99 -5.82 -13.19
N GLY A 325 -7.29 -4.56 -12.84
CA GLY A 325 -6.36 -3.43 -12.96
C GLY A 325 -5.08 -3.65 -12.17
N PHE A 326 -5.21 -4.10 -10.92
CA PHE A 326 -4.08 -4.48 -10.08
C PHE A 326 -3.27 -5.64 -10.68
N ASN A 327 -3.93 -6.71 -11.14
CA ASN A 327 -3.28 -7.87 -11.75
C ASN A 327 -2.47 -7.49 -13.00
N ARG A 328 -2.91 -6.49 -13.77
CA ARG A 328 -2.13 -5.93 -14.89
C ARG A 328 -0.87 -5.23 -14.38
N GLY A 329 -1.01 -4.34 -13.40
CA GLY A 329 0.13 -3.62 -12.80
C GLY A 329 1.17 -4.56 -12.18
N ARG A 330 0.72 -5.52 -11.35
CA ARG A 330 1.58 -6.54 -10.74
C ARG A 330 2.24 -7.44 -11.78
N GLY A 331 1.53 -7.76 -12.87
CA GLY A 331 2.08 -8.52 -13.99
C GLY A 331 3.28 -7.81 -14.63
N VAL A 332 3.19 -6.51 -14.89
CA VAL A 332 4.29 -5.70 -15.45
C VAL A 332 5.49 -5.67 -14.49
N LEU A 333 5.25 -5.51 -13.18
CA LEU A 333 6.31 -5.52 -12.17
C LEU A 333 7.03 -6.87 -12.11
N LEU A 334 6.29 -7.99 -12.08
CA LEU A 334 6.91 -9.31 -12.06
C LEU A 334 7.65 -9.62 -13.38
N GLN A 335 7.15 -9.13 -14.51
CA GLN A 335 7.84 -9.22 -15.79
C GLN A 335 9.17 -8.46 -15.79
N SER A 336 9.24 -7.28 -15.17
CA SER A 336 10.51 -6.56 -15.06
C SER A 336 11.51 -7.30 -14.18
N TYR A 337 11.06 -8.00 -13.13
CA TYR A 337 11.93 -8.89 -12.35
C TYR A 337 12.43 -10.08 -13.15
N VAL A 338 11.57 -10.71 -13.95
CA VAL A 338 12.01 -11.80 -14.84
C VAL A 338 13.07 -11.28 -15.81
N VAL A 339 12.86 -10.12 -16.44
CA VAL A 339 13.85 -9.51 -17.33
C VAL A 339 15.16 -9.23 -16.58
N ALA A 340 15.08 -8.71 -15.34
CA ALA A 340 16.23 -8.42 -14.49
C ALA A 340 16.92 -9.66 -13.87
N THR A 341 16.39 -10.87 -14.07
CA THR A 341 16.89 -12.11 -13.44
C THR A 341 18.41 -12.31 -13.62
N PRO A 342 19.03 -12.09 -14.79
CA PRO A 342 20.48 -12.29 -14.94
C PRO A 342 21.30 -11.42 -13.97
N LEU A 343 20.91 -10.15 -13.79
CA LEU A 343 21.54 -9.25 -12.82
C LEU A 343 21.22 -9.63 -11.38
N LEU A 344 19.97 -10.03 -11.11
CA LEU A 344 19.56 -10.47 -9.77
C LEU A 344 20.32 -11.71 -9.33
N VAL A 345 20.55 -12.66 -10.22
CA VAL A 345 21.34 -13.86 -9.96
C VAL A 345 22.79 -13.50 -9.66
N LEU A 346 23.41 -12.64 -10.48
CA LEU A 346 24.79 -12.20 -10.24
C LEU A 346 24.91 -11.47 -8.88
N ALA A 347 23.95 -10.60 -8.58
CA ALA A 347 23.90 -9.90 -7.30
C ALA A 347 23.70 -10.87 -6.12
N LEU A 348 22.80 -11.84 -6.26
CA LEU A 348 22.54 -12.85 -5.24
C LEU A 348 23.76 -13.73 -4.99
N LEU A 349 24.45 -14.16 -6.04
CA LEU A 349 25.69 -14.93 -5.91
C LEU A 349 26.76 -14.16 -5.15
N GLN A 350 26.95 -12.87 -5.43
CA GLN A 350 27.89 -12.03 -4.68
C GLN A 350 27.49 -11.92 -3.20
N VAL A 351 26.21 -11.66 -2.92
CA VAL A 351 25.72 -11.52 -1.54
C VAL A 351 25.82 -12.84 -0.77
N LEU A 352 25.51 -13.97 -1.38
CA LEU A 352 25.62 -15.29 -0.75
C LEU A 352 27.09 -15.71 -0.58
N GLY A 353 27.94 -15.50 -1.59
CA GLY A 353 29.37 -15.80 -1.51
C GLY A 353 30.04 -15.06 -0.36
N LEU A 354 29.74 -13.76 -0.22
CA LEU A 354 30.30 -12.95 0.84
C LEU A 354 29.65 -13.25 2.20
N GLY A 355 28.32 -13.40 2.24
CA GLY A 355 27.56 -13.56 3.48
C GLY A 355 27.72 -14.94 4.14
N LEU A 356 27.83 -16.01 3.33
CA LEU A 356 27.94 -17.39 3.83
C LEU A 356 29.36 -17.94 3.72
N GLY A 357 30.08 -17.62 2.65
CA GLY A 357 31.41 -18.17 2.38
C GLY A 357 32.56 -17.25 2.75
N ALA A 358 32.29 -15.99 3.12
CA ALA A 358 33.30 -14.93 3.22
C ALA A 358 34.14 -14.76 1.93
N VAL A 359 33.59 -15.14 0.77
CA VAL A 359 34.23 -15.03 -0.55
C VAL A 359 33.65 -13.84 -1.30
N ASP A 360 34.47 -12.81 -1.52
CA ASP A 360 34.12 -11.70 -2.41
C ASP A 360 34.34 -12.15 -3.87
N LEU A 361 33.31 -12.66 -4.54
CA LEU A 361 33.42 -13.19 -5.92
C LEU A 361 33.97 -12.14 -6.89
N ALA A 362 33.55 -10.88 -6.77
CA ALA A 362 34.05 -9.79 -7.60
C ALA A 362 35.57 -9.59 -7.44
N ARG A 363 36.09 -9.74 -6.21
CA ARG A 363 37.53 -9.67 -5.94
C ARG A 363 38.25 -10.95 -6.35
N THR A 364 37.69 -12.11 -6.08
CA THR A 364 38.29 -13.43 -6.38
C THR A 364 38.40 -13.67 -7.89
N LEU A 365 37.38 -13.29 -8.66
CA LEU A 365 37.40 -13.41 -10.13
C LEU A 365 38.23 -12.30 -10.80
N GLY A 366 38.49 -11.21 -10.07
CA GLY A 366 39.11 -10.01 -10.62
C GLY A 366 38.14 -9.12 -11.39
N LEU A 367 38.47 -7.82 -11.44
CA LEU A 367 37.59 -6.77 -11.98
C LEU A 367 37.18 -7.04 -13.44
N ALA A 368 38.10 -7.49 -14.29
CA ALA A 368 37.83 -7.72 -15.71
C ALA A 368 36.77 -8.82 -15.93
N ILE A 369 36.90 -9.96 -15.24
CA ILE A 369 35.95 -11.06 -15.33
C ILE A 369 34.60 -10.62 -14.76
N TRP A 370 34.60 -9.92 -13.62
CA TRP A 370 33.38 -9.42 -12.99
C TRP A 370 32.60 -8.44 -13.89
N LEU A 371 33.29 -7.48 -14.51
CA LEU A 371 32.70 -6.56 -15.49
C LEU A 371 32.21 -7.29 -16.74
N GLY A 372 32.94 -8.32 -17.19
CA GLY A 372 32.51 -9.20 -18.28
C GLY A 372 31.19 -9.91 -17.97
N LEU A 373 31.06 -10.50 -16.78
CA LEU A 373 29.82 -11.12 -16.30
C LEU A 373 28.67 -10.10 -16.18
N GLY A 374 28.95 -8.91 -15.67
CA GLY A 374 27.96 -7.82 -15.61
C GLY A 374 27.46 -7.40 -17.00
N THR A 375 28.37 -7.28 -17.97
CA THR A 375 28.04 -6.95 -19.36
C THR A 375 27.21 -8.05 -20.00
N LEU A 376 27.58 -9.31 -19.79
CA LEU A 376 26.83 -10.47 -20.29
C LEU A 376 25.42 -10.53 -19.66
N ALA A 377 25.29 -10.23 -18.37
CA ALA A 377 23.99 -10.14 -17.70
C ALA A 377 23.12 -9.01 -18.28
N LEU A 378 23.70 -7.85 -18.61
CA LEU A 378 22.99 -6.74 -19.28
C LEU A 378 22.54 -7.11 -20.69
N LEU A 379 23.37 -7.79 -21.47
CA LEU A 379 23.00 -8.30 -22.80
C LEU A 379 21.86 -9.32 -22.70
N ALA A 380 21.96 -10.27 -21.77
CA ALA A 380 20.90 -11.23 -21.50
C ALA A 380 19.59 -10.54 -21.10
N MET A 381 19.65 -9.52 -20.23
CA MET A 381 18.50 -8.69 -19.88
C MET A 381 17.89 -8.00 -21.12
N GLY A 382 18.71 -7.45 -22.01
CA GLY A 382 18.27 -6.86 -23.28
C GLY A 382 17.58 -7.86 -24.22
N LEU A 383 18.09 -9.10 -24.29
CA LEU A 383 17.46 -10.19 -25.06
C LEU A 383 16.11 -10.61 -24.46
N LEU A 384 16.04 -10.77 -23.13
CA LEU A 384 14.81 -11.08 -22.41
C LEU A 384 13.77 -9.96 -22.60
N TRP A 385 14.18 -8.70 -22.53
CA TRP A 385 13.32 -7.54 -22.80
C TRP A 385 12.78 -7.54 -24.23
N ARG A 386 13.64 -7.80 -25.23
CA ARG A 386 13.21 -7.90 -26.64
C ARG A 386 12.22 -9.04 -26.86
N ARG A 387 12.47 -10.20 -26.22
CA ARG A 387 11.57 -11.35 -26.27
C ARG A 387 10.24 -11.06 -25.59
N TRP A 388 10.25 -10.39 -24.44
CA TRP A 388 9.05 -9.92 -23.76
C TRP A 388 8.22 -8.99 -24.65
N ARG A 389 8.84 -8.00 -25.30
CA ARG A 389 8.12 -7.10 -26.24
C ARG A 389 7.46 -7.84 -27.40
N ARG A 390 8.01 -8.99 -27.82
CA ARG A 390 7.45 -9.82 -28.92
C ARG A 390 6.35 -10.78 -28.46
N GLN A 391 6.54 -11.44 -27.31
CA GLN A 391 5.67 -12.52 -26.82
C GLN A 391 4.60 -12.04 -25.81
N GLY A 392 4.67 -10.79 -25.35
CA GLY A 392 3.71 -10.19 -24.44
C GLY A 392 3.61 -10.93 -23.10
N SER A 393 2.38 -11.22 -22.67
CA SER A 393 2.09 -11.83 -21.36
C SER A 393 2.34 -13.34 -21.29
N ALA A 394 2.47 -14.02 -22.42
CA ALA A 394 2.83 -15.44 -22.47
C ALA A 394 4.31 -15.67 -22.12
N PHE A 395 5.15 -14.65 -22.33
CA PHE A 395 6.54 -14.69 -21.92
C PHE A 395 6.65 -14.85 -20.40
N ALA A 396 7.29 -15.94 -19.98
CA ALA A 396 7.61 -16.23 -18.59
C ALA A 396 6.39 -16.37 -17.66
N ALA A 397 5.23 -16.79 -18.19
CA ALA A 397 4.04 -17.05 -17.37
C ALA A 397 4.33 -17.96 -16.16
N ALA A 398 5.10 -19.04 -16.37
CA ALA A 398 5.52 -19.95 -15.30
C ALA A 398 6.42 -19.27 -14.24
N ALA A 399 7.37 -18.42 -14.67
CA ALA A 399 8.26 -17.71 -13.74
C ALA A 399 7.50 -16.62 -12.96
N ILE A 400 6.60 -15.89 -13.62
CA ILE A 400 5.71 -14.92 -12.96
C ILE A 400 4.83 -15.63 -11.93
N GLU A 401 4.30 -16.80 -12.28
CA GLU A 401 3.48 -17.59 -11.38
C GLU A 401 4.29 -18.04 -10.16
N ALA A 402 5.49 -18.59 -10.37
CA ALA A 402 6.41 -18.97 -9.30
C ALA A 402 6.79 -17.78 -8.40
N LEU A 403 7.20 -16.65 -8.99
CA LEU A 403 7.52 -15.42 -8.26
C LEU A 403 6.32 -14.84 -7.51
N SER A 404 5.09 -15.07 -7.99
CA SER A 404 3.89 -14.64 -7.27
C SER A 404 3.41 -15.64 -6.21
N LEU A 405 4.09 -16.79 -6.05
CA LEU A 405 3.62 -17.95 -5.28
C LEU A 405 2.22 -18.41 -5.73
N GLY A 406 1.92 -18.23 -7.01
CA GLY A 406 0.63 -18.41 -7.64
C GLY A 406 -0.51 -17.57 -7.10
N SER A 407 -0.22 -16.41 -6.49
CA SER A 407 -1.25 -15.44 -6.11
C SER A 407 -1.87 -14.75 -7.32
N LEU A 408 -1.10 -14.54 -8.40
CA LEU A 408 -1.56 -13.76 -9.55
C LEU A 408 -2.59 -14.52 -10.40
N SER A 409 -2.35 -15.80 -10.74
CA SER A 409 -3.33 -16.62 -11.47
C SER A 409 -4.66 -16.74 -10.72
N ARG A 410 -4.61 -17.01 -9.41
CA ARG A 410 -5.79 -17.14 -8.55
C ARG A 410 -6.56 -15.83 -8.42
N SER A 411 -5.83 -14.72 -8.35
CA SER A 411 -6.42 -13.38 -8.36
C SER A 411 -7.12 -13.08 -9.68
N ARG A 412 -6.56 -13.52 -10.82
CA ARG A 412 -7.21 -13.38 -12.14
C ARG A 412 -8.44 -14.28 -12.25
N ALA A 413 -8.36 -15.53 -11.80
CA ALA A 413 -9.49 -16.46 -11.78
C ALA A 413 -10.64 -15.92 -10.90
N LEU A 414 -10.30 -15.35 -9.73
CA LEU A 414 -11.28 -14.72 -8.85
C LEU A 414 -11.92 -13.48 -9.49
N ALA A 415 -11.14 -12.64 -10.17
CA ALA A 415 -11.67 -11.48 -10.90
C ALA A 415 -12.59 -11.92 -12.05
N ALA A 416 -12.21 -12.96 -12.79
CA ALA A 416 -13.00 -13.50 -13.90
C ALA A 416 -14.32 -14.12 -13.40
N ALA A 417 -14.27 -14.92 -12.34
CA ALA A 417 -15.46 -15.56 -11.76
C ALA A 417 -16.48 -14.54 -11.21
N VAL A 418 -16.01 -13.39 -10.71
CA VAL A 418 -16.89 -12.29 -10.31
C VAL A 418 -17.44 -11.52 -11.51
N ALA A 419 -16.67 -11.42 -12.60
CA ALA A 419 -17.12 -10.72 -13.81
C ALA A 419 -18.13 -11.53 -14.63
N THR A 420 -18.08 -12.86 -14.58
CA THR A 420 -18.97 -13.72 -15.36
C THR A 420 -20.36 -13.84 -14.75
N ASP A 421 -20.52 -13.65 -13.43
CA ASP A 421 -21.77 -13.80 -12.64
C ASP A 421 -22.55 -15.11 -12.85
N GLU A 422 -22.10 -15.97 -13.75
CA GLU A 422 -22.34 -17.40 -13.75
C GLU A 422 -21.65 -17.96 -12.52
N THR A 423 -22.43 -18.07 -11.43
CA THR A 423 -22.14 -18.95 -10.31
C THR A 423 -21.48 -20.22 -10.87
N PRO A 424 -20.17 -20.47 -10.65
CA PRO A 424 -19.57 -21.68 -11.17
C PRO A 424 -20.35 -22.83 -10.56
N ALA A 425 -20.97 -23.65 -11.41
CA ALA A 425 -21.64 -24.86 -10.98
C ALA A 425 -20.67 -25.57 -10.02
N PRO A 426 -21.11 -25.94 -8.80
CA PRO A 426 -20.23 -26.57 -7.83
C PRO A 426 -19.50 -27.71 -8.52
N PRO A 427 -18.18 -27.90 -8.28
CA PRO A 427 -17.42 -28.96 -8.93
C PRO A 427 -18.22 -30.23 -8.71
N GLN A 428 -18.71 -30.81 -9.81
CA GLN A 428 -19.41 -32.09 -9.77
C GLN A 428 -18.41 -33.02 -9.10
N ARG A 429 -18.69 -33.37 -7.84
CA ARG A 429 -18.02 -34.47 -7.19
C ARG A 429 -18.44 -35.66 -8.04
N GLU A 430 -17.54 -36.11 -8.91
CA GLU A 430 -17.65 -37.38 -9.58
C GLU A 430 -18.05 -38.38 -8.51
N ALA A 431 -19.29 -38.86 -8.63
CA ALA A 431 -19.82 -39.88 -7.75
C ALA A 431 -18.93 -41.12 -7.97
N ALA A 432 -18.14 -41.43 -6.96
CA ALA A 432 -17.47 -42.72 -6.82
C ALA A 432 -18.49 -43.76 -6.35
#